data_AF-A0A256XRF6-F1
#
_entry.id   AF-A0A256XRF6-F1
#
_cell.length_a   1.000
_cell.length_b   1.000
_cell.length_c   1.000
_cell.angle_alpha   90.00
_cell.angle_beta   90.00
_cell.angle_gamma   90.00
#
_symmetry.space_group_name_H-M   'P 1'
#
loop_
_entity.id
_entity.type
_entity.pdbx_description
1 polymer ?
#
loop_
_entity_poly.entity_id
_entity_poly.type
_entity_poly.pdbx_seq_one_letter_code
_entity_poly.pdbx_strand_id
1 'polypeptide(L)'
;MFRSNDIDIILKILEDKINILDRKKERNMLLIIPKDSPIENLYITFKPIPLSLEKLTVFWSEIPIGPVINNQKIYRAFKSLESEINYSGLIFKRIVFIPRRELVKLSNKIRGLQIREDLCRYLNSDNDLLKRIAKIKPHRLEIKLGIKTELGEEIPKSVKVDKISELYEIASYYDPPENLYWNIVLEAYLVRGLTYPRKIFETYKILEDLSFKIIKFCSLLLKN
;
A
#
# COMPACT_ATOMS: atom_id res chain seq x y z
N MET A 1 18.89 -10.29 -8.71
CA MET A 1 19.13 -9.74 -10.06
C MET A 1 17.84 -9.80 -10.88
N PHE A 2 17.48 -8.70 -11.54
CA PHE A 2 16.27 -8.54 -12.36
C PHE A 2 16.38 -9.40 -13.61
N ARG A 3 15.33 -10.13 -13.98
CA ARG A 3 15.23 -10.68 -15.34
C ARG A 3 14.38 -9.69 -16.13
N SER A 4 14.97 -9.04 -17.15
CA SER A 4 14.31 -8.05 -18.03
C SER A 4 12.88 -8.49 -18.42
N ASN A 5 12.72 -9.77 -18.74
CA ASN A 5 11.45 -10.34 -19.21
C ASN A 5 10.27 -10.24 -18.21
N ASP A 6 10.48 -10.17 -16.89
CA ASP A 6 9.34 -9.98 -15.95
C ASP A 6 8.69 -8.61 -16.11
N ILE A 7 9.53 -7.58 -16.23
CA ILE A 7 9.11 -6.19 -16.35
C ILE A 7 8.37 -6.01 -17.67
N ASP A 8 8.96 -6.49 -18.77
CA ASP A 8 8.37 -6.35 -20.10
C ASP A 8 6.98 -7.00 -20.18
N ILE A 9 6.78 -8.16 -19.54
CA ILE A 9 5.48 -8.82 -19.46
C ILE A 9 4.48 -8.00 -18.64
N ILE A 10 4.87 -7.50 -17.47
CA ILE A 10 3.98 -6.69 -16.62
C ILE A 10 3.55 -5.41 -17.35
N LEU A 11 4.49 -4.74 -18.02
CA LEU A 11 4.21 -3.55 -18.80
C LEU A 11 3.23 -3.82 -19.93
N LYS A 12 3.41 -4.94 -20.65
CA LYS A 12 2.46 -5.37 -21.68
C LYS A 12 1.07 -5.65 -21.11
N ILE A 13 0.98 -6.30 -19.94
CA ILE A 13 -0.31 -6.59 -19.29
C ILE A 13 -1.05 -5.31 -18.89
N LEU A 14 -0.30 -4.27 -18.51
CA LEU A 14 -0.85 -3.01 -18.00
C LEU A 14 -0.81 -1.88 -19.03
N GLU A 15 -0.50 -2.15 -20.30
CA GLU A 15 -0.28 -1.13 -21.33
C GLU A 15 -1.49 -0.17 -21.47
N ASP A 16 -2.70 -0.73 -21.41
CA ASP A 16 -3.95 0.02 -21.46
C ASP A 16 -4.28 0.80 -20.18
N LYS A 17 -3.40 0.82 -19.18
CA LYS A 17 -3.64 1.43 -17.87
C LYS A 17 -2.55 2.40 -17.44
N ILE A 18 -1.55 2.65 -18.27
CA ILE A 18 -0.37 3.44 -17.89
C ILE A 18 -0.08 4.50 -18.94
N ASN A 19 0.37 5.69 -18.53
CA ASN A 19 0.62 6.79 -19.47
C ASN A 19 2.11 6.96 -19.84
N ILE A 20 3.08 6.54 -19.02
CA ILE A 20 4.51 6.76 -19.30
C ILE A 20 5.35 5.65 -18.66
N LEU A 21 6.34 5.15 -19.41
CA LEU A 21 7.40 4.25 -18.97
C LEU A 21 8.62 5.06 -18.53
N ASP A 22 8.69 5.55 -17.30
CA ASP A 22 10.01 5.92 -16.79
C ASP A 22 10.74 4.62 -16.41
N ARG A 23 11.54 4.11 -17.35
CA ARG A 23 12.48 2.98 -17.12
C ARG A 23 13.65 3.40 -16.23
N LYS A 24 13.48 4.39 -15.35
CA LYS A 24 14.47 4.66 -14.32
C LYS A 24 14.56 3.42 -13.45
N LYS A 25 15.68 2.69 -13.63
CA LYS A 25 16.18 1.69 -12.70
C LYS A 25 16.56 2.38 -11.39
N GLU A 26 15.61 3.05 -10.74
CA GLU A 26 15.79 3.43 -9.35
C GLU A 26 15.75 2.14 -8.55
N ARG A 27 16.93 1.75 -8.05
CA ARG A 27 17.09 0.75 -7.00
C ARG A 27 16.25 -0.52 -7.22
N ASN A 28 16.35 -1.14 -8.41
CA ASN A 28 15.73 -2.45 -8.62
C ASN A 28 14.18 -2.41 -8.54
N MET A 29 13.55 -1.32 -8.98
CA MET A 29 12.09 -1.15 -8.99
C MET A 29 11.61 -0.69 -10.37
N LEU A 30 10.42 -1.11 -10.75
CA LEU A 30 9.70 -0.61 -11.92
C LEU A 30 8.74 0.47 -11.44
N LEU A 31 8.90 1.71 -11.89
CA LEU A 31 7.93 2.77 -11.69
C LEU A 31 6.94 2.79 -12.87
N ILE A 32 5.66 2.81 -12.54
CA ILE A 32 4.54 2.94 -13.46
C ILE A 32 3.74 4.16 -13.04
N ILE A 33 3.35 4.99 -14.02
CA ILE A 33 2.39 6.08 -13.83
C ILE A 33 1.05 5.65 -14.42
N PRO A 34 0.07 5.26 -13.58
CA PRO A 34 -1.25 4.87 -14.05
C PRO A 34 -1.99 6.02 -14.74
N LYS A 35 -2.85 5.70 -15.71
CA LYS A 35 -3.77 6.64 -16.34
C LYS A 35 -5.16 6.50 -15.73
N ASP A 36 -5.90 7.60 -15.67
CA ASP A 36 -7.28 7.64 -15.14
C ASP A 36 -7.45 7.01 -13.75
N SER A 37 -6.41 7.13 -12.91
CA SER A 37 -6.32 6.49 -11.59
C SER A 37 -5.92 7.51 -10.53
N PRO A 38 -6.34 7.34 -9.27
CA PRO A 38 -5.86 8.14 -8.15
C PRO A 38 -4.42 7.86 -7.74
N ILE A 39 -3.85 6.76 -8.24
CA ILE A 39 -2.48 6.37 -7.97
C ILE A 39 -1.56 7.27 -8.78
N GLU A 40 -0.73 8.05 -8.10
CA GLU A 40 0.29 8.90 -8.73
C GLU A 40 1.47 8.04 -9.20
N ASN A 41 2.02 7.24 -8.29
CA ASN A 41 3.13 6.34 -8.56
C ASN A 41 2.77 4.91 -8.17
N LEU A 42 3.01 3.96 -9.07
CA LEU A 42 2.95 2.53 -8.79
C LEU A 42 4.35 1.94 -8.96
N TYR A 43 4.94 1.51 -7.86
CA TYR A 43 6.20 0.78 -7.88
C TYR A 43 5.99 -0.72 -7.83
N ILE A 44 6.77 -1.46 -8.63
CA ILE A 44 6.76 -2.91 -8.65
C ILE A 44 8.19 -3.43 -8.46
N THR A 45 8.38 -4.32 -7.50
CA THR A 45 9.67 -4.97 -7.27
C THR A 45 9.50 -6.45 -6.91
N PHE A 46 10.62 -7.16 -6.84
CA PHE A 46 10.65 -8.59 -6.56
C PHE A 46 11.60 -8.87 -5.40
N LYS A 47 11.05 -9.34 -4.28
CA LYS A 47 11.83 -9.76 -3.11
C LYS A 47 12.20 -11.24 -3.26
N PRO A 48 13.49 -11.60 -3.24
CA PRO A 48 13.90 -13.00 -3.19
C PRO A 48 13.52 -13.58 -1.83
N ILE A 49 13.14 -14.85 -1.82
CA ILE A 49 12.85 -15.58 -0.58
C ILE A 49 14.06 -16.46 -0.27
N PRO A 50 14.64 -16.37 0.93
CA PRO A 50 15.75 -17.24 1.32
C PRO A 50 15.39 -18.71 1.10
N LEU A 51 16.30 -19.46 0.47
CA LEU A 51 16.16 -20.90 0.21
C LEU A 51 14.99 -21.29 -0.72
N SER A 52 14.42 -20.35 -1.47
CA SER A 52 13.39 -20.62 -2.48
C SER A 52 13.75 -20.02 -3.84
N LEU A 53 13.35 -20.72 -4.92
CA LEU A 53 13.42 -20.18 -6.28
C LEU A 53 12.25 -19.22 -6.59
N GLU A 54 11.25 -19.17 -5.71
CA GLU A 54 10.14 -18.25 -5.81
C GLU A 54 10.52 -16.83 -5.34
N LYS A 55 9.75 -15.85 -5.82
CA LYS A 55 9.90 -14.45 -5.46
C LYS A 55 8.56 -13.89 -5.05
N LEU A 56 8.57 -13.02 -4.04
CA LEU A 56 7.43 -12.18 -3.73
C LEU A 56 7.43 -11.00 -4.67
N THR A 57 6.34 -10.82 -5.42
CA THR A 57 6.10 -9.57 -6.15
C THR A 57 5.49 -8.57 -5.18
N VAL A 58 6.09 -7.39 -5.13
CA VAL A 58 5.66 -6.30 -4.25
C VAL A 58 5.16 -5.17 -5.13
N PHE A 59 3.90 -4.80 -4.92
CA PHE A 59 3.28 -3.62 -5.51
C PHE A 59 3.14 -2.56 -4.43
N TRP A 60 3.46 -1.34 -4.80
CA TRP A 60 3.40 -0.18 -3.92
C TRP A 60 2.77 0.98 -4.66
N SER A 61 1.57 1.38 -4.22
CA SER A 61 0.86 2.54 -4.77
C SER A 61 0.96 3.73 -3.83
N GLU A 62 1.34 4.88 -4.38
CA GLU A 62 1.26 6.18 -3.73
C GLU A 62 0.03 6.94 -4.21
N ILE A 63 -0.73 7.50 -3.27
CA ILE A 63 -1.96 8.25 -3.53
C ILE A 63 -1.83 9.58 -2.80
N PRO A 64 -1.63 10.71 -3.50
CA PRO A 64 -1.43 11.99 -2.85
C PRO A 64 -2.66 12.39 -2.06
N ILE A 65 -2.44 12.87 -0.84
CA ILE A 65 -3.44 13.63 -0.11
C ILE A 65 -3.18 15.07 -0.53
N GLY A 66 -4.07 15.64 -1.35
CA GLY A 66 -3.92 16.99 -1.91
C GLY A 66 -3.64 18.06 -0.83
N PRO A 67 -3.30 19.31 -1.19
CA PRO A 67 -2.81 20.31 -0.24
C PRO A 67 -3.78 20.47 0.93
N VAL A 68 -3.26 20.25 2.15
CA VAL A 68 -4.07 20.19 3.35
C VAL A 68 -3.86 21.42 4.22
N ILE A 69 -4.95 22.12 4.53
CA ILE A 69 -4.96 23.17 5.57
C ILE A 69 -4.94 22.45 6.93
N ASN A 70 -3.94 22.72 7.77
CA ASN A 70 -3.71 22.06 9.07
C ASN A 70 -3.28 20.58 8.97
N ASN A 71 -2.08 20.37 8.42
CA ASN A 71 -1.43 19.06 8.26
C ASN A 71 -1.43 18.23 9.55
N GLN A 72 -1.29 18.83 10.73
CA GLN A 72 -1.20 18.09 11.99
C GLN A 72 -2.51 17.42 12.39
N LYS A 73 -3.64 18.13 12.32
CA LYS A 73 -4.95 17.52 12.65
C LYS A 73 -5.27 16.39 11.69
N ILE A 74 -4.99 16.58 10.40
CA ILE A 74 -5.32 15.62 9.35
C ILE A 74 -4.37 14.43 9.36
N TYR A 75 -3.07 14.65 9.57
CA TYR A 75 -2.11 13.58 9.80
C TYR A 75 -2.58 12.69 10.94
N ARG A 76 -2.93 13.25 12.11
CA ARG A 76 -3.36 12.47 13.28
C ARG A 76 -4.66 11.71 12.99
N ALA A 77 -5.63 12.36 12.35
CA ALA A 77 -6.89 11.74 11.96
C ALA A 77 -6.65 10.58 10.96
N PHE A 78 -5.77 10.73 9.99
CA PHE A 78 -5.49 9.70 8.99
C PHE A 78 -4.58 8.59 9.54
N LYS A 79 -3.60 8.92 10.37
CA LYS A 79 -2.73 7.95 11.02
C LYS A 79 -3.52 6.94 11.85
N SER A 80 -4.63 7.37 12.46
CA SER A 80 -5.53 6.47 13.18
C SER A 80 -6.26 5.42 12.33
N LEU A 81 -6.27 5.60 11.01
CA LEU A 81 -7.03 4.79 10.05
C LEU A 81 -6.16 3.77 9.30
N GLU A 82 -4.85 3.70 9.57
CA GLU A 82 -4.00 2.69 8.90
C GLU A 82 -4.55 1.28 9.14
N SER A 83 -4.56 0.49 8.07
CA SER A 83 -5.22 -0.81 8.05
C SER A 83 -4.38 -1.85 7.33
N GLU A 84 -4.60 -3.11 7.70
CA GLU A 84 -3.97 -4.27 7.08
C GLU A 84 -4.99 -5.39 6.93
N ILE A 85 -4.74 -6.31 6.00
CA ILE A 85 -5.54 -7.53 5.96
C ILE A 85 -5.13 -8.50 7.07
N ASN A 86 -6.10 -9.24 7.57
CA ASN A 86 -5.91 -10.40 8.41
C ASN A 86 -6.71 -11.59 7.86
N TYR A 87 -6.15 -12.78 8.01
CA TYR A 87 -6.82 -14.03 7.69
C TYR A 87 -7.47 -14.57 8.96
N SER A 88 -8.79 -14.48 9.07
CA SER A 88 -9.56 -14.92 10.24
C SER A 88 -10.28 -16.25 10.00
N GLY A 89 -10.42 -17.06 11.05
CA GLY A 89 -11.13 -18.35 11.03
C GLY A 89 -10.24 -19.58 10.86
N LEU A 90 -10.65 -20.69 11.48
CA LEU A 90 -9.89 -21.95 11.57
C LEU A 90 -10.05 -22.87 10.33
N ILE A 91 -11.22 -22.84 9.66
CA ILE A 91 -11.58 -23.80 8.59
C ILE A 91 -11.72 -23.12 7.22
N PHE A 92 -12.30 -21.93 7.17
CA PHE A 92 -12.36 -21.09 5.98
C PHE A 92 -11.74 -19.74 6.29
N LYS A 93 -10.45 -19.57 6.00
CA LYS A 93 -9.75 -18.30 6.21
C LYS A 93 -10.46 -17.19 5.42
N ARG A 94 -11.23 -16.35 6.10
CA ARG A 94 -11.84 -15.15 5.53
C ARG A 94 -10.83 -14.02 5.60
N ILE A 95 -10.75 -13.23 4.54
CA ILE A 95 -9.94 -12.01 4.52
C ILE A 95 -10.80 -10.87 5.07
N VAL A 96 -10.27 -10.15 6.04
CA VAL A 96 -10.86 -8.94 6.60
C VAL A 96 -9.79 -7.88 6.79
N PHE A 97 -10.12 -6.62 6.60
CA PHE A 97 -9.31 -5.49 7.03
C PHE A 97 -9.46 -5.29 8.54
N ILE A 98 -8.33 -5.07 9.20
CA ILE A 98 -8.24 -4.70 10.62
C ILE A 98 -7.30 -3.48 10.75
N PRO A 99 -7.34 -2.75 11.87
CA PRO A 99 -6.34 -1.73 12.13
C PRO A 99 -4.93 -2.33 12.07
N ARG A 100 -3.99 -1.58 11.49
CA ARG A 100 -2.61 -2.03 11.33
C ARG A 100 -2.02 -2.35 12.71
N ARG A 101 -1.42 -3.53 12.88
CA ARG A 101 -0.96 -4.01 14.21
C ARG A 101 0.11 -3.11 14.82
N GLU A 102 0.95 -2.47 14.01
CA GLU A 102 1.93 -1.51 14.52
C GLU A 102 1.29 -0.29 15.19
N LEU A 103 0.06 0.10 14.83
CA LEU A 103 -0.62 1.20 15.50
C LEU A 103 -0.83 0.92 16.99
N VAL A 104 -1.04 -0.33 17.39
CA VAL A 104 -1.18 -0.73 18.80
C VAL A 104 0.13 -0.50 19.56
N LYS A 105 1.27 -0.78 18.92
CA LYS A 105 2.59 -0.51 19.53
C LYS A 105 2.83 0.99 19.66
N LEU A 106 2.44 1.76 18.64
CA LEU A 106 2.61 3.21 18.60
C LEU A 106 1.65 3.93 19.55
N SER A 107 0.41 3.48 19.71
CA SER A 107 -0.58 4.11 20.60
C SER A 107 -0.14 4.07 22.07
N ASN A 108 0.65 3.07 22.45
CA ASN A 108 1.23 2.97 23.79
C ASN A 108 2.37 3.99 24.03
N LYS A 109 2.93 4.57 22.96
CA LYS A 109 4.06 5.50 23.01
C LYS A 109 3.70 6.94 22.61
N ILE A 110 2.61 7.11 21.86
CA ILE A 110 2.15 8.39 21.34
C ILE A 110 0.89 8.81 22.09
N ARG A 111 0.99 9.90 22.86
CA ARG A 111 -0.14 10.41 23.61
C ARG A 111 -1.22 10.93 22.65
N GLY A 112 -2.43 10.41 22.80
CA GLY A 112 -3.61 10.85 22.02
C GLY A 112 -3.79 10.16 20.66
N LEU A 113 -2.91 9.22 20.28
CA LEU A 113 -3.17 8.37 19.12
C LEU A 113 -4.28 7.37 19.46
N GLN A 114 -5.49 7.63 18.96
CA GLN A 114 -6.63 6.73 19.07
C GLN A 114 -6.75 5.90 17.81
N ILE A 115 -6.78 4.58 17.92
CA ILE A 115 -6.94 3.69 16.76
C ILE A 115 -8.40 3.68 16.34
N ARG A 116 -8.67 3.87 15.05
CA ARG A 116 -10.03 3.91 14.50
C ARG A 116 -10.27 2.75 13.53
N GLU A 117 -11.45 2.17 13.61
CA GLU A 117 -11.86 1.04 12.77
C GLU A 117 -12.74 1.44 11.58
N ASP A 118 -13.03 2.72 11.42
CA ASP A 118 -14.05 3.20 10.47
C ASP A 118 -13.69 2.87 9.02
N LEU A 119 -12.41 3.05 8.63
CA LEU A 119 -11.92 2.65 7.30
C LEU A 119 -12.00 1.13 7.13
N CYS A 120 -11.65 0.35 8.16
CA CYS A 120 -11.73 -1.11 8.12
C CYS A 120 -13.17 -1.57 7.90
N ARG A 121 -14.14 -1.02 8.65
CA ARG A 121 -15.57 -1.32 8.48
C ARG A 121 -16.06 -0.94 7.09
N TYR A 122 -15.64 0.21 6.57
CA TYR A 122 -15.97 0.65 5.22
C TYR A 122 -15.44 -0.34 4.16
N LEU A 123 -14.17 -0.73 4.22
CA LEU A 123 -13.57 -1.67 3.27
C LEU A 123 -14.15 -3.08 3.39
N ASN A 124 -14.45 -3.54 4.62
CA ASN A 124 -15.02 -4.85 4.88
C ASN A 124 -16.48 -4.98 4.40
N SER A 125 -17.17 -3.87 4.17
CA SER A 125 -18.52 -3.89 3.58
C SER A 125 -18.53 -4.28 2.10
N ASP A 126 -17.38 -4.21 1.42
CA ASP A 126 -17.24 -4.54 0.00
C ASP A 126 -16.84 -6.01 -0.20
N ASN A 127 -17.85 -6.88 -0.27
CA ASN A 127 -17.65 -8.31 -0.47
C ASN A 127 -16.92 -8.66 -1.78
N ASP A 128 -17.07 -7.86 -2.84
CA ASP A 128 -16.47 -8.17 -4.13
C ASP A 128 -14.99 -7.78 -4.18
N LEU A 129 -14.61 -6.69 -3.52
CA LEU A 129 -13.22 -6.40 -3.19
C LEU A 129 -12.58 -7.54 -2.39
N LEU A 130 -13.20 -7.97 -1.28
CA LEU A 130 -12.66 -9.05 -0.45
C LEU A 130 -12.51 -10.37 -1.22
N LYS A 131 -13.47 -10.71 -2.09
CA LYS A 131 -13.36 -11.89 -2.98
C LYS A 131 -12.19 -11.79 -3.95
N ARG A 132 -11.95 -10.61 -4.55
CA ARG A 132 -10.81 -10.40 -5.46
C ARG A 132 -9.48 -10.53 -4.72
N ILE A 133 -9.35 -9.91 -3.55
CA ILE A 133 -8.17 -10.05 -2.68
C ILE A 133 -7.94 -11.53 -2.32
N ALA A 134 -9.01 -12.26 -1.96
CA ALA A 134 -8.93 -13.69 -1.62
C ALA A 134 -8.50 -14.60 -2.79
N LYS A 135 -8.73 -14.19 -4.05
CA LYS A 135 -8.23 -14.90 -5.23
C LYS A 135 -6.73 -14.69 -5.44
N ILE A 136 -6.21 -13.50 -5.11
CA ILE A 136 -4.77 -13.20 -5.16
C ILE A 136 -4.03 -13.88 -4.01
N LYS A 137 -4.66 -13.98 -2.83
CA LYS A 137 -4.05 -14.50 -1.59
C LYS A 137 -2.74 -13.78 -1.23
N PRO A 138 -2.75 -12.44 -1.11
CA PRO A 138 -1.55 -11.71 -0.80
C PRO A 138 -1.00 -12.11 0.58
N HIS A 139 0.32 -12.26 0.67
CA HIS A 139 1.01 -12.46 1.94
C HIS A 139 0.84 -11.23 2.85
N ARG A 140 0.81 -10.05 2.24
CA ARG A 140 0.68 -8.75 2.90
C ARG A 140 -0.18 -7.83 2.05
N LEU A 141 -1.13 -7.14 2.67
CA LEU A 141 -1.82 -5.98 2.09
C LEU A 141 -2.01 -4.97 3.20
N GLU A 142 -1.37 -3.81 3.08
CA GLU A 142 -1.36 -2.74 4.08
C GLU A 142 -1.66 -1.40 3.44
N ILE A 143 -2.41 -0.57 4.15
CA ILE A 143 -2.70 0.83 3.84
C ILE A 143 -2.09 1.66 4.97
N LYS A 144 -1.02 2.38 4.68
CA LYS A 144 -0.27 3.21 5.65
C LYS A 144 -0.22 4.66 5.18
N LEU A 145 -0.07 5.58 6.12
CA LEU A 145 0.23 6.96 5.78
C LEU A 145 1.73 7.07 5.48
N GLY A 146 2.05 7.53 4.28
CA GLY A 146 3.40 7.81 3.82
C GLY A 146 3.83 9.24 4.13
N ILE A 147 5.15 9.43 4.15
CA ILE A 147 5.82 10.71 4.37
C ILE A 147 6.94 10.84 3.34
N LYS A 148 6.93 11.91 2.54
CA LYS A 148 7.94 12.15 1.50
C LYS A 148 8.92 13.12 2.13
N THR A 149 10.15 12.69 2.32
CA THR A 149 11.23 13.59 2.74
C THR A 149 11.68 14.42 1.54
N GLU A 150 12.31 15.58 1.77
CA GLU A 150 12.81 16.50 0.74
C GLU A 150 13.79 15.84 -0.25
N LEU A 151 14.36 14.68 0.10
CA LEU A 151 15.25 13.90 -0.78
C LEU A 151 14.51 12.96 -1.73
N GLY A 152 13.18 12.95 -1.75
CA GLY A 152 12.38 12.04 -2.60
C GLY A 152 12.49 10.57 -2.20
N GLU A 153 13.27 10.25 -1.16
CA GLU A 153 13.44 8.90 -0.66
C GLU A 153 12.36 8.60 0.37
N GLU A 154 11.40 7.75 -0.01
CA GLU A 154 10.83 6.83 0.97
C GLU A 154 11.94 5.89 1.40
N ILE A 155 12.20 5.79 2.71
CA ILE A 155 13.08 4.76 3.27
C ILE A 155 12.60 3.42 2.71
N PRO A 156 13.36 2.77 1.80
CA PRO A 156 12.94 1.49 1.26
C PRO A 156 12.87 0.52 2.45
N LYS A 157 11.68 -0.04 2.70
CA LYS A 157 11.42 -1.04 3.75
C LYS A 157 12.09 -2.39 3.42
N SER A 158 13.40 -2.38 3.18
CA SER A 158 14.31 -3.52 3.31
C SER A 158 15.25 -3.37 4.51
N VAL A 159 15.25 -2.21 5.18
CA VAL A 159 15.83 -2.11 6.52
C VAL A 159 14.82 -2.77 7.46
N LYS A 160 15.32 -3.63 8.35
CA LYS A 160 14.55 -4.26 9.42
C LYS A 160 13.70 -3.19 10.12
N VAL A 161 12.62 -3.61 10.77
CA VAL A 161 11.82 -2.77 11.68
C VAL A 161 12.74 -2.30 12.81
N ASP A 162 13.58 -1.31 12.53
CA ASP A 162 14.57 -0.77 13.43
C ASP A 162 13.88 0.30 14.27
N LYS A 163 14.35 0.45 15.51
CA LYS A 163 13.98 1.55 16.42
C LYS A 163 13.92 2.91 15.71
N ILE A 164 14.75 3.12 14.67
CA ILE A 164 14.82 4.34 13.88
C ILE A 164 13.50 4.60 13.13
N SER A 165 12.92 3.59 12.47
CA SER A 165 11.63 3.75 11.76
C SER A 165 10.51 4.06 12.74
N GLU A 166 10.54 3.46 13.92
CA GLU A 166 9.56 3.73 14.96
C GLU A 166 9.71 5.14 15.55
N LEU A 167 10.93 5.58 15.84
CA LEU A 167 11.22 6.93 16.31
C LEU A 167 10.78 7.98 15.29
N TYR A 168 10.96 7.70 14.00
CA TYR A 168 10.47 8.57 12.93
C TYR A 168 8.94 8.66 12.93
N GLU A 169 8.23 7.53 13.02
CA GLU A 169 6.76 7.53 13.11
C GLU A 169 6.25 8.30 14.34
N ILE A 170 6.96 8.22 15.48
CA ILE A 170 6.66 9.01 16.68
C ILE A 170 6.90 10.51 16.43
N ALA A 171 8.05 10.88 15.87
CA ALA A 171 8.40 12.26 15.58
C ALA A 171 7.39 12.91 14.63
N SER A 172 7.04 12.22 13.54
CA SER A 172 6.09 12.72 12.54
C SER A 172 4.66 12.91 13.06
N TYR A 173 4.29 12.26 14.17
CA TYR A 173 2.99 12.50 14.81
C TYR A 173 2.91 13.87 15.50
N TYR A 174 4.04 14.36 16.00
CA TYR A 174 4.14 15.68 16.62
C TYR A 174 4.46 16.75 15.59
N ASP A 175 5.31 16.44 14.61
CA ASP A 175 5.71 17.34 13.54
C ASP A 175 5.50 16.69 12.16
N PRO A 176 4.29 16.80 11.59
CA PRO A 176 3.95 16.13 10.35
C PRO A 176 4.66 16.78 9.15
N PRO A 177 5.10 16.00 8.17
CA PRO A 177 5.67 16.52 6.94
C PRO A 177 4.62 17.28 6.11
N GLU A 178 5.09 18.13 5.19
CA GLU A 178 4.21 18.89 4.30
C GLU A 178 3.46 18.02 3.29
N ASN A 179 4.11 16.95 2.81
CA ASN A 179 3.61 16.11 1.73
C ASN A 179 3.15 14.74 2.25
N LEU A 180 1.84 14.60 2.41
CA LEU A 180 1.19 13.37 2.86
C LEU A 180 0.62 12.58 1.68
N TYR A 181 0.71 11.26 1.76
CA TYR A 181 0.11 10.35 0.79
C TYR A 181 -0.29 9.06 1.47
N TRP A 182 -1.30 8.41 0.91
CA TRP A 182 -1.60 7.03 1.26
C TRP A 182 -0.70 6.09 0.47
N ASN A 183 -0.18 5.11 1.19
CA ASN A 183 0.62 4.04 0.64
C ASN A 183 -0.15 2.74 0.76
N ILE A 184 -0.39 2.09 -0.37
CA ILE A 184 -0.94 0.73 -0.40
C ILE A 184 0.17 -0.21 -0.84
N VAL A 185 0.54 -1.14 0.05
CA VAL A 185 1.55 -2.17 -0.24
C VAL A 185 0.87 -3.52 -0.31
N LEU A 186 1.02 -4.22 -1.44
CA LEU A 186 0.53 -5.57 -1.66
C LEU A 186 1.71 -6.48 -2.04
N GLU A 187 1.95 -7.51 -1.24
CA GLU A 187 2.97 -8.53 -1.50
C GLU A 187 2.30 -9.88 -1.76
N ALA A 188 2.56 -10.50 -2.91
CA ALA A 188 1.97 -11.79 -3.26
C ALA A 188 2.91 -12.69 -4.08
N TYR A 189 2.65 -13.99 -4.00
CA TYR A 189 3.29 -15.00 -4.83
C TYR A 189 2.60 -15.06 -6.20
N LEU A 190 3.24 -14.46 -7.20
CA LEU A 190 2.74 -14.44 -8.57
C LEU A 190 3.61 -15.36 -9.44
N VAL A 191 3.32 -16.66 -9.36
CA VAL A 191 4.04 -17.69 -10.13
C VAL A 191 3.78 -17.48 -11.63
N ARG A 192 4.85 -17.49 -12.43
CA ARG A 192 4.75 -17.44 -13.89
C ARG A 192 4.02 -18.67 -14.41
N GLY A 193 2.98 -18.45 -15.21
CA GLY A 193 2.15 -19.51 -15.77
C GLY A 193 0.90 -18.91 -16.43
N LEU A 194 -0.05 -19.78 -16.81
CA LEU A 194 -1.25 -19.37 -17.56
C LEU A 194 -2.07 -18.27 -16.85
N THR A 195 -2.13 -18.28 -15.52
CA THR A 195 -2.89 -17.29 -14.75
C THR A 195 -2.13 -16.02 -14.43
N TYR A 196 -0.83 -15.95 -14.76
CA TYR A 196 0.03 -14.84 -14.35
C TYR A 196 -0.46 -13.48 -14.88
N PRO A 197 -0.78 -13.31 -16.18
CA PRO A 197 -1.32 -12.05 -16.69
C PRO A 197 -2.56 -11.56 -15.96
N ARG A 198 -3.51 -12.48 -15.75
CA ARG A 198 -4.75 -12.19 -15.04
C ARG A 198 -4.47 -11.75 -13.60
N LYS A 199 -3.57 -12.43 -12.88
CA LYS A 199 -3.25 -12.06 -11.48
C LYS A 199 -2.56 -10.70 -11.38
N ILE A 200 -1.68 -10.35 -12.30
CA ILE A 200 -1.05 -9.01 -12.35
C ILE A 200 -2.13 -7.94 -12.54
N PHE A 201 -2.99 -8.11 -13.55
CA PHE A 201 -4.07 -7.17 -13.83
C PHE A 201 -5.05 -7.03 -12.65
N GLU A 202 -5.49 -8.14 -12.07
CA GLU A 202 -6.38 -8.13 -10.90
C GLU A 202 -5.72 -7.48 -9.68
N THR A 203 -4.41 -7.67 -9.49
CA THR A 203 -3.65 -7.01 -8.41
C THR A 203 -3.67 -5.50 -8.60
N TYR A 204 -3.38 -5.01 -9.82
CA TYR A 204 -3.50 -3.60 -10.15
C TYR A 204 -4.92 -3.07 -9.89
N LYS A 205 -5.95 -3.81 -10.31
CA LYS A 205 -7.35 -3.42 -10.10
C LYS A 205 -7.75 -3.34 -8.62
N ILE A 206 -7.22 -4.23 -7.79
CA ILE A 206 -7.42 -4.16 -6.33
C ILE A 206 -6.81 -2.88 -5.78
N LEU A 207 -5.57 -2.55 -6.17
CA LEU A 207 -4.90 -1.32 -5.72
C LEU A 207 -5.66 -0.07 -6.17
N GLU A 208 -6.07 -0.02 -7.43
CA GLU A 208 -6.86 1.08 -7.99
C GLU A 208 -8.19 1.28 -7.24
N ASP A 209 -8.96 0.22 -7.04
CA ASP A 209 -10.25 0.29 -6.33
C ASP A 209 -10.07 0.71 -4.86
N LEU A 210 -9.04 0.19 -4.18
CA LEU A 210 -8.70 0.65 -2.83
C LEU A 210 -8.36 2.14 -2.81
N SER A 211 -7.58 2.63 -3.78
CA SER A 211 -7.24 4.05 -3.88
C SER A 211 -8.46 4.94 -4.00
N PHE A 212 -9.40 4.58 -4.89
CA PHE A 212 -10.67 5.30 -5.02
C PHE A 212 -11.48 5.28 -3.72
N LYS A 213 -11.57 4.12 -3.07
CA LYS A 213 -12.30 3.98 -1.80
C LYS A 213 -11.69 4.81 -0.68
N ILE A 214 -10.37 4.84 -0.56
CA ILE A 214 -9.65 5.62 0.45
C ILE A 214 -9.90 7.12 0.23
N ILE A 215 -9.73 7.62 -0.99
CA ILE A 215 -10.00 9.04 -1.29
C ILE A 215 -11.44 9.40 -0.97
N LYS A 216 -12.40 8.58 -1.41
CA LYS A 216 -13.81 8.80 -1.11
C LYS A 216 -14.06 8.84 0.40
N PHE A 217 -13.53 7.88 1.15
CA PHE A 217 -13.66 7.82 2.60
C PHE A 217 -13.07 9.06 3.29
N CYS A 218 -11.84 9.44 2.95
CA CYS A 218 -11.18 10.64 3.47
C CYS A 218 -11.97 11.91 3.14
N SER A 219 -12.50 12.03 1.92
CA SER A 219 -13.30 13.19 1.51
C SER A 219 -14.59 13.35 2.33
N LEU A 220 -15.21 12.23 2.73
CA LEU A 220 -16.39 12.23 3.59
C LEU A 220 -16.01 12.57 5.04
N LEU A 221 -14.86 12.08 5.50
CA LEU A 221 -14.38 12.36 6.85
C LEU A 221 -14.01 13.83 7.04
N LEU A 222 -13.46 14.49 6.02
CA LEU A 222 -13.08 15.91 6.09
C LEU A 222 -14.26 16.88 5.98
N LYS A 223 -15.43 16.42 5.51
CA LYS A 223 -16.65 17.23 5.43
C LYS A 223 -17.46 17.26 6.72
N ASN A 224 -17.17 16.33 7.65
CA ASN A 224 -17.82 16.19 8.95
C ASN A 224 -16.89 16.70 10.07
#